data_AF-A0A1G3QIC5-F1
#
_entry.id   AF-A0A1G3QIC5-F1
#
_cell.length_a   1.000
_cell.length_b   1.000
_cell.length_c   1.000
_cell.angle_alpha   90.00
_cell.angle_beta   90.00
_cell.angle_gamma   90.00
#
_symmetry.space_group_name_H-M   'P 1'
#
loop_
_entity.id
_entity.type
_entity.pdbx_description
1 polymer ?
#
loop_
_entity_poly.entity_id
_entity_poly.type
_entity_poly.pdbx_seq_one_letter_code
_entity_poly.pdbx_strand_id
1 'polypeptide(L)'
;MNMKTETIEKNVQKDIDVLAEFIHIYCVEKHAGTERARPKSAGDVGRYLASVDFDLCAECAGLLLHAVSKRVLCLYDTKPACKKCPTHCYGPGHRDKIREVMRYSGMCLIMRGRLGLMKKYFS
;
A
#
# COMPACT_ATOMS: atom_id res chain seq x y z
N MET A 1 24.66 4.84 11.46
CA MET A 1 23.53 4.50 10.57
C MET A 1 24.05 4.46 9.15
N ASN A 2 23.73 3.41 8.38
CA ASN A 2 24.37 3.13 7.09
C ASN A 2 23.51 3.72 5.95
N MET A 3 24.09 4.52 5.05
CA MET A 3 23.38 5.27 4.01
C MET A 3 22.51 4.40 3.07
N LYS A 4 22.87 3.11 2.92
CA LYS A 4 22.07 2.11 2.20
C LYS A 4 20.78 1.76 2.91
N THR A 5 20.80 1.62 4.24
CA THR A 5 19.63 1.28 5.06
C THR A 5 18.59 2.40 5.02
N GLU A 6 19.03 3.66 5.13
CA GLU A 6 18.12 4.82 5.04
C GLU A 6 17.43 4.93 3.67
N THR A 7 18.13 4.57 2.60
CA THR A 7 17.56 4.59 1.24
C THR A 7 16.50 3.51 1.07
N ILE A 8 16.73 2.31 1.62
CA ILE A 8 15.75 1.22 1.61
C ILE A 8 14.50 1.59 2.41
N GLU A 9 14.66 2.14 3.61
CA GLU A 9 13.54 2.56 4.46
C GLU A 9 12.68 3.65 3.78
N LYS A 10 13.31 4.63 3.13
CA LYS A 10 12.59 5.65 2.34
C LYS A 10 11.80 5.05 1.19
N ASN A 11 12.36 4.08 0.47
CA ASN A 11 11.66 3.41 -0.64
C ASN A 11 10.50 2.54 -0.13
N VAL A 12 10.69 1.87 1.02
CA VAL A 12 9.63 1.12 1.68
C VAL A 12 8.49 2.05 2.10
N GLN A 13 8.80 3.19 2.71
CA GLN A 13 7.80 4.18 3.12
C GLN A 13 7.02 4.72 1.92
N LYS A 14 7.71 5.13 0.85
CA LYS A 14 7.06 5.61 -0.39
C LYS A 14 6.07 4.60 -0.93
N ASP A 15 6.46 3.32 -1.03
CA ASP A 15 5.58 2.27 -1.51
C ASP A 15 4.34 2.09 -0.62
N ILE A 16 4.52 2.21 0.69
CA ILE A 16 3.42 2.10 1.66
C ILE A 16 2.45 3.27 1.52
N ASP A 17 2.95 4.48 1.36
CA ASP A 17 2.12 5.68 1.16
C ASP A 17 1.29 5.56 -0.13
N VAL A 18 1.91 5.09 -1.23
CA VAL A 18 1.21 4.83 -2.49
C VAL A 18 0.09 3.81 -2.29
N LEU A 19 0.40 2.68 -1.66
CA LEU A 19 -0.57 1.62 -1.41
C LEU A 19 -1.72 2.11 -0.53
N ALA A 20 -1.43 2.88 0.52
CA ALA A 20 -2.42 3.44 1.41
C ALA A 20 -3.38 4.37 0.66
N GLU A 21 -2.87 5.26 -0.20
CA GLU A 21 -3.72 6.18 -0.97
C GLU A 21 -4.58 5.46 -2.01
N PHE A 22 -4.02 4.46 -2.70
CA PHE A 22 -4.78 3.65 -3.64
C PHE A 22 -5.89 2.87 -2.94
N ILE A 23 -5.59 2.29 -1.77
CA ILE A 23 -6.58 1.60 -0.95
C ILE A 23 -7.65 2.57 -0.43
N HIS A 24 -7.28 3.81 -0.07
CA HIS A 24 -8.24 4.83 0.35
C HIS A 24 -9.22 5.20 -0.77
N ILE A 25 -8.71 5.47 -1.98
CA ILE A 25 -9.56 5.75 -3.15
C ILE A 25 -10.55 4.60 -3.38
N TYR A 26 -10.05 3.36 -3.35
CA TYR A 26 -10.90 2.19 -3.53
C TYR A 26 -11.95 2.06 -2.41
N CYS A 27 -11.54 2.24 -1.15
CA CYS A 27 -12.42 2.16 0.01
C CYS A 27 -13.55 3.19 -0.04
N VAL A 28 -13.24 4.43 -0.41
CA VAL A 28 -14.21 5.52 -0.47
C VAL A 28 -15.28 5.25 -1.52
N GLU A 29 -14.86 4.79 -2.70
CA GLU A 29 -15.75 4.62 -3.86
C GLU A 29 -16.52 3.29 -3.83
N LYS A 30 -15.90 2.21 -3.34
CA LYS A 30 -16.51 0.86 -3.35
C LYS A 30 -17.24 0.51 -2.05
N HIS A 31 -16.82 1.08 -0.93
CA HIS A 31 -17.39 0.79 0.39
C HIS A 31 -17.99 2.06 1.00
N ALA A 32 -18.92 2.68 0.26
CA ALA A 32 -19.71 3.78 0.77
C ALA A 32 -20.64 3.28 1.88
N GLY A 33 -20.69 4.00 3.01
CA GLY A 33 -21.59 3.70 4.14
C GLY A 33 -21.07 2.68 5.16
N THR A 34 -19.86 2.12 5.00
CA THR A 34 -19.24 1.28 6.04
C THR A 34 -18.56 2.14 7.10
N GLU A 35 -18.56 1.71 8.35
CA GLU A 35 -17.74 2.33 9.40
C GLU A 35 -16.25 2.28 9.04
N ARG A 36 -15.54 3.37 9.33
CA ARG A 36 -14.11 3.53 9.03
C ARG A 36 -13.39 3.96 10.28
N ALA A 37 -12.18 3.45 10.44
CA ALA A 37 -11.30 3.83 11.51
C ALA A 37 -9.87 3.93 11.00
N ARG A 38 -9.05 4.69 11.72
CA ARG A 38 -7.65 4.86 11.38
C ARG A 38 -6.93 3.52 11.51
N PRO A 39 -6.25 3.02 10.45
CA PRO A 39 -5.53 1.76 10.51
C PRO A 39 -4.37 1.89 11.51
N LYS A 40 -4.28 0.95 12.45
CA LYS A 40 -3.23 0.91 13.47
C LYS A 40 -2.70 -0.52 13.60
N SER A 41 -1.41 -0.64 13.87
CA SER A 41 -0.74 -1.89 14.20
C SER A 41 0.39 -1.62 15.19
N ALA A 42 0.86 -2.65 15.87
CA ALA A 42 2.02 -2.58 16.74
C ALA A 42 3.32 -2.85 15.96
N GLY A 43 4.47 -2.54 16.59
CA GLY A 43 5.80 -2.84 16.05
C GLY A 43 6.18 -2.02 14.81
N ASP A 44 7.07 -2.56 13.97
CA ASP A 44 7.58 -1.85 12.80
C ASP A 44 6.47 -1.53 11.78
N VAL A 45 5.49 -2.43 11.62
CA VAL A 45 4.31 -2.16 10.77
C VAL A 45 3.56 -0.91 11.24
N GLY A 46 3.41 -0.74 12.56
CA GLY A 46 2.82 0.45 13.16
C GLY A 46 3.58 1.74 12.83
N ARG A 47 4.92 1.70 12.81
CA ARG A 47 5.76 2.85 12.46
C ARG A 47 5.48 3.34 11.04
N TYR A 48 5.41 2.44 10.08
CA TYR A 48 5.11 2.80 8.69
C TYR A 48 3.66 3.25 8.48
N LEU A 49 2.71 2.71 9.25
CA LEU A 49 1.31 3.14 9.21
C LEU A 49 1.05 4.49 9.86
N ALA A 50 1.99 5.03 10.64
CA ALA A 50 1.85 6.34 11.26
C ALA A 50 1.72 7.48 10.24
N SER A 51 2.23 7.29 9.01
CA SER A 51 2.07 8.26 7.91
C SER A 51 0.64 8.31 7.36
N VAL A 52 -0.19 7.30 7.65
CA VAL A 52 -1.57 7.21 7.15
C VAL A 52 -2.47 8.10 8.01
N ASP A 53 -3.07 9.11 7.39
CA ASP A 53 -3.88 10.15 8.02
C ASP A 53 -5.39 10.07 7.73
N PHE A 54 -5.81 9.01 7.04
CA PHE A 54 -7.20 8.76 6.69
C PHE A 54 -7.74 7.45 7.26
N ASP A 55 -9.07 7.37 7.36
CA ASP A 55 -9.78 6.20 7.85
C ASP A 55 -10.09 5.21 6.72
N LEU A 56 -10.01 3.92 7.05
CA LEU A 56 -10.36 2.81 6.16
C LEU A 56 -11.41 1.91 6.82
N CYS A 57 -12.24 1.26 6.01
CA CYS A 57 -13.09 0.19 6.53
C CYS A 57 -12.25 -1.00 6.99
N ALA A 58 -12.81 -1.86 7.84
CA ALA A 58 -12.09 -3.01 8.40
C ALA A 58 -11.41 -3.89 7.33
N GLU A 59 -12.08 -4.08 6.19
CA GLU A 59 -11.56 -4.87 5.07
C GLU A 59 -10.32 -4.21 4.41
N CYS A 60 -10.43 -2.92 4.08
CA CYS A 60 -9.34 -2.16 3.46
C CYS A 60 -8.17 -1.95 4.43
N ALA A 61 -8.46 -1.78 5.73
CA ALA A 61 -7.43 -1.73 6.77
C ALA A 61 -6.67 -3.06 6.87
N GLY A 62 -7.38 -4.19 6.83
CA GLY A 62 -6.76 -5.53 6.80
C GLY A 62 -5.88 -5.76 5.57
N LEU A 63 -6.35 -5.32 4.39
CA LEU A 63 -5.56 -5.38 3.16
C LEU A 63 -4.29 -4.53 3.25
N LEU A 64 -4.38 -3.31 3.78
CA LEU A 64 -3.23 -2.43 3.97
C LEU A 64 -2.24 -3.04 4.96
N LEU A 65 -2.69 -3.53 6.13
CA LEU A 65 -1.82 -4.20 7.11
C LEU A 65 -1.07 -5.38 6.49
N HIS A 66 -1.76 -6.20 5.70
CA HIS A 66 -1.12 -7.32 5.00
C HIS A 66 -0.05 -6.81 4.03
N ALA A 67 -0.37 -5.82 3.20
CA ALA A 67 0.53 -5.27 2.21
C ALA A 67 1.79 -4.66 2.85
N VAL A 68 1.61 -3.87 3.92
CA VAL A 68 2.71 -3.29 4.71
C VAL A 68 3.58 -4.39 5.31
N SER A 69 2.98 -5.37 5.97
CA SER A 69 3.72 -6.48 6.58
C SER A 69 4.59 -7.21 5.56
N LYS A 70 4.07 -7.46 4.35
CA LYS A 70 4.83 -8.10 3.26
C LYS A 70 5.92 -7.19 2.67
N ARG A 71 5.79 -5.87 2.78
CA ARG A 71 6.82 -4.94 2.34
C ARG A 71 7.95 -4.82 3.36
N VAL A 72 7.61 -4.70 4.64
CA VAL A 72 8.55 -4.58 5.77
C VAL A 72 9.36 -5.87 5.96
N LEU A 73 8.73 -7.04 5.86
CA LEU A 73 9.38 -8.35 6.03
C LEU A 73 10.02 -8.89 4.74
N CYS A 74 10.11 -8.08 3.68
CA CYS A 74 10.67 -8.52 2.40
C CYS A 74 12.17 -8.78 2.53
N LEU A 75 12.62 -10.01 2.24
CA LEU A 75 14.03 -10.42 2.32
C LEU A 75 14.90 -9.84 1.18
N TYR A 76 14.28 -9.22 0.18
CA TYR A 76 14.99 -8.68 -0.99
C TYR A 76 15.15 -7.17 -0.89
N ASP A 77 16.40 -6.71 -0.95
CA ASP A 77 16.75 -5.27 -1.00
C ASP A 77 16.03 -4.56 -2.16
N THR A 78 16.12 -5.15 -3.36
CA THR A 78 15.30 -4.74 -4.51
C THR A 78 14.12 -5.68 -4.63
N LYS A 79 12.94 -5.22 -4.19
CA LYS A 79 11.72 -6.02 -4.25
C LYS A 79 11.38 -6.36 -5.70
N PRO A 80 11.38 -7.65 -6.09
CA PRO A 80 10.88 -8.03 -7.40
C PRO A 80 9.38 -7.77 -7.48
N ALA A 81 8.86 -7.53 -8.68
CA ALA A 81 7.43 -7.49 -8.90
C ALA A 81 6.79 -8.77 -8.33
N CYS A 82 5.66 -8.66 -7.62
CA CYS A 82 5.03 -9.81 -6.96
C CYS A 82 4.72 -11.00 -7.91
N LYS A 83 4.62 -10.76 -9.23
CA LYS A 83 4.49 -11.80 -10.26
C LYS A 83 5.79 -12.60 -10.49
N LYS A 84 6.96 -11.98 -10.30
CA LYS A 84 8.30 -12.56 -10.49
C LYS A 84 9.00 -12.84 -9.16
N CYS A 85 8.29 -12.78 -8.04
CA CYS A 85 8.89 -12.97 -6.72
C CYS A 85 9.16 -14.47 -6.48
N PRO A 86 10.40 -14.88 -6.14
CA PRO A 86 10.76 -16.29 -6.01
C PRO A 86 10.00 -17.00 -4.89
N THR A 87 9.70 -16.29 -3.80
CA THR A 87 9.07 -16.85 -2.60
C THR A 87 7.54 -16.79 -2.60
N HIS A 88 6.94 -16.04 -3.54
CA HIS A 88 5.49 -15.83 -3.63
C HIS A 88 4.78 -15.64 -2.26
N CYS A 89 5.26 -14.69 -1.47
CA CYS A 89 4.84 -14.51 -0.08
C CYS A 89 3.45 -13.87 0.14
N TYR A 90 2.74 -13.51 -0.93
CA TYR A 90 1.45 -12.80 -0.89
C TYR A 90 0.29 -13.80 -0.92
N GLY A 91 -0.63 -13.74 0.04
CA GLY A 91 -1.73 -14.70 0.14
C GLY A 91 -2.67 -14.63 -1.08
N PRO A 92 -3.20 -15.76 -1.58
CA PRO A 92 -3.93 -15.82 -2.85
C PRO A 92 -5.13 -14.86 -2.91
N GLY A 93 -5.98 -14.82 -1.88
CA GLY A 93 -7.14 -13.89 -1.85
C GLY A 93 -6.75 -12.41 -1.71
N HIS A 94 -5.69 -12.10 -0.97
CA HIS A 94 -5.22 -10.72 -0.84
C HIS A 94 -4.63 -10.23 -2.17
N ARG A 95 -3.94 -11.11 -2.92
CA ARG A 95 -3.21 -10.76 -4.14
C ARG A 95 -4.14 -10.25 -5.22
N ASP A 96 -5.30 -10.86 -5.35
CA ASP A 96 -6.28 -10.46 -6.35
C ASP A 96 -6.98 -9.18 -5.93
N LYS A 97 -7.27 -9.03 -4.64
CA LYS A 97 -7.81 -7.80 -4.06
C LYS A 97 -6.90 -6.60 -4.28
N ILE A 98 -5.59 -6.73 -4.00
CA ILE A 98 -4.66 -5.61 -4.21
C ILE A 98 -4.51 -5.26 -5.69
N ARG A 99 -4.56 -6.24 -6.59
CA ARG A 99 -4.55 -5.97 -8.05
C ARG A 99 -5.78 -5.21 -8.49
N GLU A 100 -6.95 -5.58 -7.94
CA GLU A 100 -8.18 -4.87 -8.20
C GLU A 100 -8.09 -3.41 -7.75
N VAL A 101 -7.62 -3.18 -6.52
CA VAL A 101 -7.34 -1.84 -5.97
C VAL A 101 -6.40 -1.05 -6.88
N MET A 102 -5.25 -1.64 -7.24
CA MET A 102 -4.26 -0.97 -8.10
C MET A 102 -4.87 -0.58 -9.46
N ARG A 103 -5.64 -1.47 -10.08
CA ARG A 103 -6.28 -1.24 -11.37
C ARG A 103 -7.36 -0.15 -11.28
N TYR A 104 -8.22 -0.23 -10.28
CA TYR A 104 -9.34 0.69 -10.11
C TYR A 104 -8.84 2.10 -9.76
N SER A 105 -8.05 2.20 -8.69
CA SER A 105 -7.57 3.50 -8.19
C SER A 105 -6.63 4.18 -9.18
N GLY A 106 -5.79 3.41 -9.88
CA GLY A 106 -4.96 3.93 -10.97
C GLY A 106 -5.80 4.54 -12.10
N MET A 107 -6.87 3.85 -12.54
CA MET A 107 -7.79 4.38 -13.54
C MET A 107 -8.51 5.63 -13.05
N CYS A 108 -8.99 5.64 -11.80
CA CYS A 108 -9.63 6.81 -11.20
C CYS A 108 -8.71 8.04 -11.18
N LEU A 109 -7.42 7.88 -10.87
CA LEU A 109 -6.46 8.98 -10.90
C LEU A 109 -6.27 9.55 -12.31
N ILE A 110 -6.24 8.70 -13.33
CA ILE A 110 -6.17 9.12 -14.74
C ILE A 110 -7.43 9.89 -15.12
N MET A 111 -8.61 9.32 -14.85
CA MET A 111 -9.89 9.91 -15.25
C MET A 111 -10.18 11.25 -14.56
N ARG A 112 -9.69 11.45 -13.34
CA ARG A 112 -9.83 12.71 -12.58
C ARG A 112 -8.77 13.77 -12.94
N GLY A 113 -7.94 13.54 -13.95
CA GLY A 113 -6.88 14.47 -14.37
C GLY A 113 -5.77 14.64 -13.33
N ARG A 114 -5.66 13.74 -12.34
CA ARG A 114 -4.67 13.80 -11.26
C ARG A 114 -3.33 13.18 -11.67
N LEU A 115 -2.87 13.48 -12.88
CA LEU A 115 -1.62 12.94 -13.44
C LEU A 115 -0.38 13.34 -12.62
N GLY A 116 -0.44 14.48 -11.92
CA GLY A 116 0.62 14.92 -11.00
C GLY A 116 0.84 13.95 -9.83
N LEU A 117 -0.23 13.33 -9.32
CA LEU A 117 -0.15 12.29 -8.29
C LEU A 117 0.48 11.02 -8.87
N MET A 118 0.16 10.64 -10.11
CA MET A 118 0.84 9.50 -10.75
C MET A 118 2.34 9.74 -10.91
N LYS A 119 2.76 10.94 -11.33
CA LYS A 119 4.19 11.29 -11.41
C LYS A 119 4.89 11.23 -10.06
N LYS A 120 4.24 11.64 -8.97
CA LYS A 120 4.77 11.54 -7.60
C LYS A 120 5.04 10.09 -7.18
N TYR A 121 4.29 9.12 -7.72
CA TYR A 121 4.32 7.71 -7.30
C TYR A 121 5.15 6.79 -8.21
N PHE A 122 5.33 7.16 -9.48
CA PHE A 122 6.07 6.36 -10.45
C PHE A 122 7.46 6.92 -10.80
N SER A 123 7.89 8.02 -10.17
CA SER A 123 9.17 8.71 -10.42
C SER A 123 10.05 8.76 -9.17
#